data_AF-A0A8T4KF50-F1
#
_entry.id   AF-A0A8T4KF50-F1
#
_cell.length_a   1.000
_cell.length_b   1.000
_cell.length_c   1.000
_cell.angle_alpha   90.00
_cell.angle_beta   90.00
_cell.angle_gamma   90.00
#
_symmetry.space_group_name_H-M   'P 1'
#
loop_
_entity.id
_entity.type
_entity.pdbx_description
1 polymer ?
#
loop_
_entity_poly.entity_id
_entity_poly.type
_entity_poly.pdbx_seq_one_letter_code
_entity_poly.pdbx_strand_id
1 'polypeptide(L)'
;MKRIDFEAQIDHFNDFYYRQLFERFAASVHNSPYKLKTCPFNFVYSFFSYSKIDKRTAREIVKHWTANDWCQRAKYHGLKLKGELSG
;
A
#
# COMPACT_ATOMS: atom_id res chain seq x y z
N MET A 1 -15.54 -0.30 30.86
CA MET A 1 -15.38 0.80 29.87
C MET A 1 -14.88 0.16 28.58
N LYS A 2 -15.64 0.29 27.49
CA LYS A 2 -15.56 -0.57 26.30
C LYS A 2 -14.21 -0.37 25.57
N ARG A 3 -13.45 -1.45 25.38
CA ARG A 3 -12.24 -1.50 24.53
C ARG A 3 -12.51 -1.22 23.05
N ILE A 4 -13.79 -1.34 22.65
CA ILE A 4 -14.28 -1.22 21.28
C ILE A 4 -13.95 0.15 20.66
N ASP A 5 -13.99 1.24 21.45
CA ASP A 5 -13.74 2.58 20.93
C ASP A 5 -12.26 2.84 20.61
N PHE A 6 -11.34 2.15 21.30
CA PHE A 6 -9.89 2.34 21.13
C PHE A 6 -9.33 1.52 19.94
N GLU A 7 -9.79 0.28 19.78
CA GLU A 7 -9.42 -0.56 18.63
C GLU A 7 -9.92 0.08 17.32
N ALA A 8 -11.16 0.59 17.30
CA ALA A 8 -11.70 1.30 16.14
C ALA A 8 -10.91 2.59 15.80
N GLN A 9 -10.40 3.31 16.81
CA GLN A 9 -9.52 4.47 16.59
C GLN A 9 -8.18 4.05 16.00
N ILE A 10 -7.55 2.99 16.52
CA ILE A 10 -6.30 2.45 15.99
C ILE A 10 -6.47 2.01 14.52
N ASP A 11 -7.55 1.30 14.22
CA ASP A 11 -7.84 0.86 12.86
C ASP A 11 -8.05 2.04 11.91
N HIS A 12 -8.75 3.09 12.36
CA HIS A 12 -8.92 4.31 11.57
C HIS A 12 -7.59 5.06 11.34
N PHE A 13 -6.73 5.17 12.35
CA PHE A 13 -5.39 5.74 12.21
C PHE A 13 -4.52 4.93 11.25
N ASN A 14 -4.60 3.59 11.33
CA ASN A 14 -3.88 2.68 10.44
C ASN A 14 -4.35 2.82 9.00
N ASP A 15 -5.65 2.88 8.75
CA ASP A 15 -6.21 3.04 7.41
C ASP A 15 -5.78 4.37 6.77
N PHE A 16 -5.89 5.47 7.53
CA PHE A 16 -5.45 6.79 7.07
C PHE A 16 -3.95 6.80 6.73
N TYR A 17 -3.12 6.22 7.60
CA TYR A 17 -1.68 6.09 7.36
C TYR A 17 -1.39 5.23 6.12
N TYR A 18 -2.07 4.09 5.96
CA TYR A 18 -1.90 3.20 4.81
C TYR A 18 -2.32 3.86 3.52
N ARG A 19 -3.36 4.69 3.54
CA ARG A 19 -3.81 5.46 2.37
C ARG A 19 -2.79 6.52 1.96
N GLN A 20 -2.30 7.33 2.91
CA GLN A 20 -1.25 8.32 2.61
C GLN A 20 0.02 7.66 2.03
N LEU A 21 0.39 6.51 2.60
CA LEU A 21 1.53 5.75 2.11
C LEU A 21 1.28 5.19 0.70
N PHE A 22 0.05 4.75 0.42
CA PHE A 22 -0.35 4.30 -0.91
C PHE A 22 -0.32 5.42 -1.95
N GLU A 23 -0.83 6.60 -1.63
CA GLU A 23 -0.81 7.76 -2.54
C GLU A 23 0.63 8.15 -2.92
N ARG A 24 1.54 8.16 -1.93
CA ARG A 24 2.98 8.37 -2.18
C ARG A 24 3.59 7.28 -3.05
N PHE A 25 3.21 6.02 -2.82
CA PHE A 25 3.65 4.90 -3.64
C PHE A 25 3.13 5.01 -5.07
N ALA A 26 1.85 5.32 -5.26
CA ALA A 26 1.21 5.50 -6.55
C ALA A 26 1.86 6.65 -7.35
N ALA A 27 2.15 7.78 -6.70
CA ALA A 27 2.91 8.87 -7.32
C ALA A 27 4.32 8.41 -7.76
N SER A 28 5.02 7.64 -6.93
CA SER A 28 6.32 7.07 -7.28
C SER A 28 6.24 6.13 -8.49
N VAL A 29 5.21 5.28 -8.56
CA VAL A 29 4.98 4.37 -9.69
C VAL A 29 4.60 5.15 -10.96
N HIS A 30 3.82 6.22 -10.85
CA HIS A 30 3.44 7.07 -11.99
C HIS A 30 4.64 7.74 -12.65
N ASN A 31 5.66 8.09 -11.86
CA ASN A 31 6.93 8.64 -12.31
C ASN A 31 7.98 7.58 -12.66
N SER A 32 7.57 6.31 -12.78
CA SER A 32 8.44 5.17 -13.09
C SER A 32 8.06 4.52 -14.42
N PRO A 33 8.90 3.61 -14.96
CA PRO A 33 8.57 2.78 -16.13
C PRO A 33 7.33 1.88 -15.94
N TYR A 34 6.80 1.79 -14.71
CA TYR A 34 5.70 0.91 -14.34
C TYR A 34 4.33 1.60 -14.28
N LYS A 35 4.20 2.88 -14.69
CA LYS A 35 2.94 3.65 -14.63
C LYS A 35 1.69 2.90 -15.12
N LEU A 36 1.80 2.12 -16.19
CA LEU A 36 0.70 1.32 -16.77
C LEU A 36 0.95 -0.19 -16.69
N LYS A 37 2.00 -0.60 -15.97
CA LYS A 37 2.46 -1.99 -15.90
C LYS A 37 2.38 -2.49 -14.46
N THR A 38 2.60 -3.79 -14.29
CA THR A 38 2.85 -4.36 -12.98
C THR A 38 4.18 -3.81 -12.43
N CYS A 39 4.13 -3.19 -11.26
CA CYS A 39 5.29 -2.75 -10.50
C CYS A 39 5.91 -3.95 -9.76
N PRO A 40 7.18 -4.29 -10.00
CA PRO A 40 7.79 -5.50 -9.45
C PRO A 40 7.96 -5.42 -7.93
N PHE A 41 7.87 -6.56 -7.23
CA PHE A 41 8.02 -6.59 -5.77
C PHE A 41 9.35 -6.00 -5.27
N ASN A 42 10.42 -6.11 -6.05
CA ASN A 42 11.69 -5.47 -5.70
C ASN A 42 11.52 -3.95 -5.58
N PHE A 43 10.83 -3.31 -6.53
CA PHE A 43 10.55 -1.88 -6.46
C PHE A 43 9.62 -1.53 -5.28
N VAL A 44 8.56 -2.34 -5.08
CA VAL A 44 7.62 -2.18 -3.96
C VAL A 44 8.37 -2.19 -2.62
N TYR A 45 9.24 -3.19 -2.39
CA TYR A 45 9.97 -3.29 -1.14
C TYR A 45 11.08 -2.25 -0.99
N SER A 46 11.68 -1.77 -2.10
CA SER A 46 12.58 -0.63 -2.07
C SER A 46 11.86 0.63 -1.57
N PHE A 47 10.64 0.91 -2.02
CA PHE A 47 9.83 2.03 -1.53
C PHE A 47 9.62 1.98 -0.01
N PHE A 48 9.25 0.80 0.53
CA PHE A 48 9.09 0.61 1.97
C PHE A 48 10.42 0.77 2.73
N SER A 49 11.52 0.26 2.18
CA SER A 49 12.85 0.42 2.77
C SER A 49 13.28 1.89 2.86
N TYR A 50 13.02 2.71 1.83
CA TYR A 50 13.27 4.16 1.88
C TYR A 50 12.42 4.85 2.94
N SER A 51 11.21 4.35 3.17
CA SER A 51 10.29 4.83 4.21
C SER A 51 10.59 4.27 5.60
N LYS A 52 11.71 3.54 5.78
CA LYS A 52 12.12 2.90 7.05
C LYS A 52 11.10 1.90 7.61
N ILE A 53 10.37 1.23 6.72
CA ILE A 53 9.39 0.20 7.05
C ILE A 53 10.03 -1.18 6.83
N ASP A 54 9.95 -2.04 7.84
CA ASP A 54 10.51 -3.38 7.77
C ASP A 54 9.67 -4.30 6.85
N LYS A 55 10.28 -5.41 6.42
CA LYS A 55 9.68 -6.34 5.46
C LYS A 55 8.39 -7.01 5.95
N ARG A 56 8.25 -7.26 7.27
CA ARG A 56 7.04 -7.86 7.84
C ARG A 56 5.90 -6.86 7.77
N THR A 57 6.12 -5.64 8.26
CA THR A 57 5.14 -4.55 8.20
C THR A 57 4.76 -4.20 6.76
N ALA A 58 5.73 -4.15 5.84
CA ALA A 58 5.48 -3.94 4.42
C ALA A 58 4.53 -4.99 3.81
N ARG A 59 4.62 -6.26 4.24
CA ARG A 59 3.71 -7.33 3.77
C ARG A 59 2.28 -7.13 4.26
N GLU A 60 2.10 -6.71 5.51
CA GLU A 60 0.79 -6.40 6.07
C GLU A 60 0.16 -5.20 5.36
N ILE A 61 0.95 -4.14 5.11
CA ILE A 61 0.48 -2.97 4.36
C ILE A 61 0.05 -3.37 2.94
N VAL A 62 0.87 -4.15 2.22
CA VAL A 62 0.51 -4.61 0.88
C VAL A 62 -0.75 -5.47 0.91
N LYS A 63 -0.92 -6.33 1.90
CA LYS A 63 -2.14 -7.13 2.09
C LYS A 63 -3.35 -6.22 2.28
N HIS A 64 -3.22 -5.18 3.11
CA HIS A 64 -4.25 -4.17 3.33
C HIS A 64 -4.61 -3.43 2.03
N TRP A 65 -3.61 -2.96 1.27
CA TRP A 65 -3.82 -2.29 -0.01
C TRP A 65 -4.54 -3.18 -1.03
N THR A 66 -4.24 -4.49 -1.04
CA THR A 66 -4.94 -5.44 -1.92
C THR A 66 -6.35 -5.75 -1.45
N ALA A 67 -6.61 -5.76 -0.13
CA ALA A 67 -7.93 -6.01 0.43
C ALA A 67 -8.89 -4.83 0.19
N ASN A 68 -8.36 -3.61 0.17
CA ASN A 68 -9.11 -2.38 -0.15
C ASN A 68 -9.18 -2.09 -1.65
N ASP A 69 -8.72 -3.01 -2.49
CA ASP A 69 -8.79 -2.92 -3.94
C ASP A 69 -8.00 -1.76 -4.58
N TRP A 70 -7.10 -1.12 -3.83
CA TRP A 70 -6.26 -0.03 -4.32
C TRP A 70 -5.21 -0.53 -5.34
N CYS A 71 -4.77 -1.76 -5.16
CA CYS A 71 -3.91 -2.45 -6.12
C CYS A 71 -4.23 -3.95 -6.17
N GLN A 72 -3.83 -4.59 -7.26
CA GLN A 72 -3.95 -6.02 -7.44
C GLN A 72 -2.59 -6.69 -7.40
N ARG A 73 -2.53 -7.83 -6.73
CA ARG A 73 -1.33 -8.66 -6.74
C ARG A 73 -1.23 -9.43 -8.05
N ALA A 74 -0.21 -9.12 -8.85
CA ALA A 74 0.19 -9.98 -9.96
C ALA A 74 1.02 -11.13 -9.41
N LYS A 75 0.49 -12.36 -9.51
CA LYS A 75 1.11 -13.56 -8.93
C LYS A 75 2.59 -13.65 -9.34
N TYR A 76 3.49 -13.74 -8.35
CA TYR A 76 4.97 -13.77 -8.50
C TYR A 76 5.65 -12.58 -9.19
N HIS A 77 4.90 -11.64 -9.76
CA HIS A 77 5.47 -10.54 -10.54
C HIS A 77 5.48 -9.21 -9.78
N GLY A 78 4.49 -8.90 -8.94
CA GLY A 78 4.44 -7.63 -8.22
C GLY A 78 3.04 -7.11 -7.91
N LEU A 79 2.87 -5.79 -7.96
CA LEU A 79 1.62 -5.08 -7.75
C LEU A 79 1.22 -4.29 -9.00
N LYS A 80 -0.02 -4.43 -9.44
CA LYS A 80 -0.64 -3.58 -10.46
C LYS A 80 -1.54 -2.56 -9.77
N LEU A 81 -1.28 -1.27 -9.97
CA LEU A 81 -2.17 -0.24 -9.45
C LEU A 81 -3.52 -0.34 -10.17
N LYS A 82 -4.62 -0.18 -9.43
CA LYS A 82 -5.91 0.07 -10.07
C LYS A 82 -5.99 1.56 -10.39
N GLY A 83 -6.21 1.86 -11.67
CA GLY A 83 -6.42 3.23 -12.10
C GLY A 83 -7.82 3.64 -11.73
N GLU A 84 -7.96 4.33 -10.59
CA GLU A 84 -8.97 5.33 -10.22
C GLU A 84 -8.87 5.55 -8.71
N LEU A 85 -7.86 6.32 -8.26
CA LEU A 85 -8.00 7.10 -7.02
C LEU A 85 -8.74 8.38 -7.40
N SER A 86 -9.97 8.23 -7.89
CA SER A 86 -10.89 9.35 -8.17
C SER A 86 -11.81 9.46 -6.98
N GLY A 87 -11.34 10.17 -5.96
CA GLY A 87 -12.13 10.69 -4.85
C GLY A 87 -11.77 12.15 -4.68
#